data_AF-A0A6M1QZY8-F1
#
_entry.id   AF-A0A6M1QZY8-F1
#
_cell.length_a   1.000
_cell.length_b   1.000
_cell.length_c   1.000
_cell.angle_alpha   90.00
_cell.angle_beta   90.00
_cell.angle_gamma   90.00
#
_symmetry.space_group_name_H-M   'P 1'
#
loop_
_entity.id
_entity.type
_entity.pdbx_description
1 polymer ?
#
loop_
_entity_poly.entity_id
_entity_poly.type
_entity_poly.pdbx_seq_one_letter_code
_entity_poly.pdbx_strand_id
1 'polypeptide(L)'
;MRELYAFAGRRRIGTFRQAGDRIDFVYAETAGPTPISLSLPRTGPALSTGAARAWLENLLPTRDDVRRRWARERGLPDTEPMTLLASYGDDLAGAISLSTDPDLPWRRAPHPVEAPLSEIATRLAALRNQPTSWLDQRARPRFSLGGHRGKFALRRASGKWLWPTYEHPSTHILRPTTSEEAAALIADLDRARADGIPATRTELVGFGAQPALVAERWDRVGGRRIHAETIRQALGLRPDEAVEPGDVCDLFLRLGLGRPPADLDRIAFLLAGERVVVAPRR
;
A
#
# COMPACT_ATOMS: atom_id res chain seq x y z
N MET A 1 14.18 9.93 20.92
CA MET A 1 14.21 9.72 19.45
C MET A 1 13.53 8.40 19.16
N ARG A 2 12.51 8.35 18.30
CA ARG A 2 11.83 7.10 17.92
C ARG A 2 12.48 6.54 16.64
N GLU A 3 12.64 5.22 16.56
CA GLU A 3 13.20 4.55 15.37
C GLU A 3 12.19 3.54 14.80
N LEU A 4 12.17 3.43 13.48
CA LEU A 4 11.38 2.43 12.75
C LEU A 4 12.23 1.87 11.60
N TYR A 5 12.53 0.59 11.68
CA TYR A 5 13.40 -0.13 10.76
C TYR A 5 12.61 -0.61 9.55
N ALA A 6 13.14 -0.35 8.36
CA ALA A 6 12.58 -0.76 7.08
C ALA A 6 13.26 -2.02 6.55
N PHE A 7 12.46 -2.99 6.13
CA PHE A 7 12.93 -4.28 5.61
C PHE A 7 12.28 -4.61 4.26
N ALA A 8 13.08 -5.13 3.33
CA ALA A 8 12.59 -5.78 2.11
C ALA A 8 12.86 -7.29 2.21
N GLY A 9 11.81 -8.06 2.50
CA GLY A 9 12.00 -9.43 2.98
C GLY A 9 12.93 -9.43 4.20
N ARG A 10 13.93 -10.30 4.21
CA ARG A 10 14.87 -10.45 5.34
C ARG A 10 15.93 -9.35 5.43
N ARG A 11 16.01 -8.44 4.45
CA ARG A 11 17.10 -7.47 4.34
C ARG A 11 16.68 -6.16 4.96
N ARG A 12 17.45 -5.67 5.94
CA ARG A 12 17.33 -4.29 6.42
C ARG A 12 17.72 -3.31 5.32
N ILE A 13 16.82 -2.40 4.98
CA ILE A 13 17.01 -1.35 3.99
C ILE A 13 17.50 -0.06 4.64
N GLY A 14 17.02 0.23 5.85
CA GLY A 14 17.40 1.43 6.58
C GLY A 14 16.50 1.68 7.79
N THR A 15 16.60 2.89 8.32
CA THR A 15 15.91 3.29 9.55
C THR A 15 15.31 4.68 9.37
N PHE A 16 14.01 4.80 9.64
CA PHE A 16 13.37 6.08 9.89
C PHE A 16 13.67 6.53 11.31
N ARG A 17 14.11 7.77 11.48
CA ARG A 17 14.43 8.38 12.78
C ARG A 17 13.58 9.62 12.98
N GLN A 18 12.88 9.67 14.11
CA GLN A 18 12.02 10.80 14.47
C GLN A 18 12.57 11.57 15.67
N ALA A 19 12.75 12.88 15.48
CA ALA A 19 13.09 13.85 16.51
C ALA A 19 12.11 15.05 16.41
N GLY A 20 11.16 15.12 17.34
CA GLY A 20 10.01 16.03 17.21
C GLY A 20 9.18 15.68 15.98
N ASP A 21 8.88 16.68 15.15
CA ASP A 21 8.12 16.49 13.92
C ASP A 21 8.96 16.02 12.73
N ARG A 22 10.29 16.20 12.83
CA ARG A 22 11.23 15.83 11.79
C ARG A 22 11.41 14.32 11.76
N ILE A 23 11.28 13.76 10.55
CA ILE A 23 11.56 12.36 10.25
C ILE A 23 12.60 12.34 9.15
N ASP A 24 13.72 11.67 9.40
CA ASP A 24 14.76 11.41 8.40
C ASP A 24 14.82 9.90 8.11
N PHE A 25 15.32 9.52 6.93
CA PHE A 25 15.60 8.13 6.59
C PHE A 25 17.09 7.92 6.34
N VAL A 26 17.67 6.89 6.97
CA VAL A 26 19.08 6.52 6.81
C VAL A 26 19.17 5.11 6.26
N TYR A 27 19.81 4.97 5.11
CA TYR A 27 20.05 3.66 4.49
C TYR A 27 21.01 2.81 5.32
N ALA A 28 20.72 1.52 5.42
CA ALA A 28 21.64 0.53 5.98
C ALA A 28 22.71 0.16 4.94
N GLU A 29 23.89 -0.22 5.40
CA GLU A 29 24.96 -0.72 4.51
C GLU A 29 24.53 -1.95 3.69
N THR A 30 23.66 -2.77 4.28
CA THR A 30 23.08 -3.97 3.65
C THR A 30 22.02 -3.66 2.59
N ALA A 31 21.65 -2.39 2.39
CA ALA A 31 20.65 -2.01 1.40
C ALA A 31 21.08 -2.42 -0.02
N GLY A 32 20.12 -2.94 -0.80
CA GLY A 32 20.31 -3.17 -2.23
C GLY A 32 20.40 -1.87 -3.03
N PRO A 33 20.74 -1.93 -4.32
CA PRO A 33 20.89 -0.74 -5.17
C PRO A 33 19.57 0.02 -5.35
N THR A 34 18.43 -0.66 -5.28
CA THR A 34 17.10 -0.06 -5.36
C THR A 34 16.83 0.82 -4.14
N PRO A 35 16.51 2.12 -4.30
CA PRO A 35 16.13 2.98 -3.19
C PRO A 35 14.79 2.55 -2.60
N ILE A 36 14.50 2.98 -1.37
CA ILE A 36 13.19 2.79 -0.73
C ILE A 36 12.09 3.64 -1.38
N SER A 37 12.48 4.76 -2.00
CA SER A 37 11.63 5.67 -2.73
C SER A 37 12.49 6.56 -3.63
N LEU A 38 11.96 6.98 -4.77
CA LEU A 38 12.60 7.98 -5.62
C LEU A 38 12.73 9.35 -4.95
N SER A 39 11.89 9.67 -3.95
CA SER A 39 12.02 10.90 -3.15
C SER A 39 13.08 10.79 -2.03
N LEU A 40 13.58 9.58 -1.79
CA LEU A 40 14.61 9.26 -0.80
C LEU A 40 15.73 8.49 -1.49
N PRO A 41 16.49 9.09 -2.42
CA PRO A 41 17.50 8.38 -3.19
C PRO A 41 18.60 7.82 -2.29
N ARG A 42 19.22 6.71 -2.72
CA ARG A 42 20.35 6.11 -1.98
C ARG A 42 21.57 7.02 -1.95
N THR A 43 21.78 7.77 -3.02
CA THR A 43 22.88 8.71 -3.21
C THR A 43 22.34 10.10 -3.48
N GLY A 44 22.88 11.10 -2.78
CA GLY A 44 22.39 12.47 -2.84
C GLY A 44 21.34 12.78 -1.76
N PRO A 45 20.88 14.03 -1.69
CA PRO A 45 19.89 14.46 -0.72
C PRO A 45 18.49 13.89 -1.04
N ALA A 46 17.65 13.79 -0.01
CA ALA A 46 16.21 13.63 -0.19
C ALA A 46 15.64 14.78 -1.03
N LEU A 47 14.53 14.51 -1.73
CA LEU A 47 13.88 15.50 -2.60
C LEU A 47 13.39 16.74 -1.82
N SER A 48 13.00 16.53 -0.56
CA SER A 48 12.62 17.59 0.39
C SER A 48 12.90 17.15 1.82
N THR A 49 12.92 18.11 2.76
CA THR A 49 13.06 17.84 4.19
C THR A 49 11.89 17.02 4.77
N GLY A 50 10.73 17.06 4.11
CA GLY A 50 9.53 16.32 4.50
C GLY A 50 9.36 14.96 3.84
N ALA A 51 10.22 14.58 2.89
CA ALA A 51 10.02 13.42 2.03
C ALA A 51 9.83 12.10 2.80
N ALA A 52 10.60 11.88 3.88
CA ALA A 52 10.48 10.66 4.68
C ALA A 52 9.16 10.59 5.45
N ARG A 53 8.69 11.73 6.00
CA ARG A 53 7.36 11.82 6.62
C ARG A 53 6.27 11.59 5.57
N ALA A 54 6.33 12.28 4.44
CA ALA A 54 5.38 12.14 3.35
C ALA A 54 5.29 10.68 2.87
N TRP A 55 6.43 10.00 2.70
CA TRP A 55 6.47 8.61 2.30
C TRP A 55 5.71 7.69 3.27
N LEU A 56 5.92 7.86 4.58
CA LEU A 56 5.21 7.10 5.63
C LEU A 56 3.71 7.43 5.65
N GLU A 57 3.34 8.72 5.55
CA GLU A 57 1.94 9.14 5.57
C GLU A 57 1.12 8.56 4.42
N ASN A 58 1.74 8.35 3.25
CA ASN A 58 1.11 7.73 2.09
C ASN A 58 0.84 6.22 2.24
N LEU A 59 1.46 5.57 3.21
CA LEU A 59 1.18 4.16 3.53
C LEU A 59 -0.05 4.01 4.42
N LEU A 60 -0.58 5.10 4.96
CA LEU A 60 -1.71 5.12 5.88
C LEU A 60 -3.00 5.56 5.19
N PRO A 61 -4.19 5.20 5.72
CA PRO A 61 -5.46 5.75 5.26
C PRO A 61 -5.43 7.28 5.25
N THR A 62 -5.99 7.93 4.23
CA THR A 62 -5.98 9.41 4.16
C THR A 62 -6.93 10.05 5.16
N ARG A 63 -7.87 9.28 5.72
CA ARG A 63 -8.87 9.76 6.65
C ARG A 63 -8.40 9.69 8.10
N ASP A 64 -8.41 10.83 8.78
CA ASP A 64 -7.98 10.91 10.19
C ASP A 64 -8.88 10.14 11.16
N ASP A 65 -10.18 10.05 10.87
CA ASP A 65 -11.11 9.29 11.71
C ASP A 65 -10.80 7.78 11.69
N VAL A 66 -10.33 7.26 10.55
CA VAL A 66 -9.80 5.89 10.42
C VAL A 66 -8.53 5.73 11.25
N ARG A 67 -7.57 6.67 11.13
CA ARG A 67 -6.31 6.64 11.90
C ARG A 67 -6.54 6.69 13.41
N ARG A 68 -7.42 7.59 13.88
CA ARG A 68 -7.81 7.69 15.30
C ARG A 68 -8.45 6.40 15.82
N ARG A 69 -9.31 5.78 15.00
CA ARG A 69 -9.89 4.48 15.35
C ARG A 69 -8.82 3.40 15.45
N TRP A 70 -7.89 3.33 14.50
CA TRP A 70 -6.78 2.38 14.52
C TRP A 70 -5.90 2.54 15.75
N ALA A 71 -5.61 3.78 16.15
CA ALA A 71 -4.86 4.08 17.37
C ALA A 71 -5.61 3.58 18.61
N ARG A 72 -6.89 3.97 18.76
CA ARG A 72 -7.75 3.56 19.88
C ARG A 72 -7.88 2.04 19.99
N GLU A 73 -8.13 1.34 18.88
CA GLU A 73 -8.30 -0.12 18.86
C GLU A 73 -7.04 -0.90 19.24
N ARG A 74 -5.85 -0.30 19.05
CA ARG A 74 -4.56 -0.90 19.45
C ARG A 74 -3.98 -0.29 20.72
N GLY A 75 -4.68 0.64 21.38
CA GLY A 75 -4.15 1.36 22.55
C GLY A 75 -2.89 2.15 22.22
N LEU A 76 -2.77 2.69 21.01
CA LEU A 76 -1.62 3.50 20.60
C LEU A 76 -1.77 4.93 21.14
N PRO A 77 -0.65 5.58 21.51
CA PRO A 77 -0.67 6.89 22.17
C PRO A 77 -1.09 8.04 21.26
N ASP A 78 -0.87 7.91 19.95
CA ASP A 78 -1.08 8.95 18.97
C ASP A 78 -1.38 8.34 17.58
N THR A 79 -1.68 9.21 16.61
CA THR A 79 -1.87 8.84 15.21
C THR A 79 -0.66 9.18 14.35
N GLU A 80 0.51 9.38 14.96
CA GLU A 80 1.72 9.71 14.19
C GLU A 80 2.08 8.56 13.26
N PRO A 81 2.63 8.86 12.05
CA PRO A 81 2.90 7.82 11.07
C PRO A 81 3.82 6.73 11.59
N MET A 82 4.88 7.11 12.31
CA MET A 82 5.82 6.18 12.95
C MET A 82 5.13 5.24 13.95
N THR A 83 4.19 5.75 14.74
CA THR A 83 3.45 4.99 15.75
C THR A 83 2.47 4.01 15.12
N LEU A 84 1.68 4.47 14.14
CA LEU A 84 0.73 3.61 13.44
C LEU A 84 1.46 2.50 12.68
N LEU A 85 2.51 2.84 11.93
CA LEU A 85 3.25 1.88 11.12
C LEU A 85 4.11 0.91 11.94
N ALA A 86 4.50 1.25 13.17
CA ALA A 86 5.05 0.27 14.12
C ALA A 86 4.07 -0.89 14.43
N SER A 87 2.77 -0.61 14.41
CA SER A 87 1.71 -1.60 14.69
C SER A 87 1.18 -2.28 13.42
N TYR A 88 1.13 -1.56 12.31
CA TYR A 88 0.48 -1.96 11.05
C TYR A 88 1.44 -2.15 9.86
N GLY A 89 2.75 -2.25 10.13
CA GLY A 89 3.81 -2.23 9.13
C GLY A 89 4.21 -3.55 8.49
N ASP A 90 3.55 -4.69 8.76
CA ASP A 90 4.01 -5.99 8.25
C ASP A 90 3.64 -6.22 6.78
N ASP A 91 2.49 -5.71 6.34
CA ASP A 91 2.02 -5.83 4.95
C ASP A 91 1.54 -4.48 4.41
N LEU A 92 2.41 -3.82 3.65
CA LEU A 92 2.21 -2.48 3.10
C LEU A 92 2.15 -2.54 1.57
N ALA A 93 1.86 -1.40 0.94
CA ALA A 93 2.13 -1.23 -0.49
C ALA A 93 3.63 -1.42 -0.78
N GLY A 94 3.94 -2.09 -1.89
CA GLY A 94 5.30 -2.46 -2.27
C GLY A 94 5.90 -3.59 -1.44
N ALA A 95 7.23 -3.63 -1.39
CA ALA A 95 8.01 -4.68 -0.75
C ALA A 95 8.46 -4.36 0.67
N ILE A 96 8.23 -3.12 1.13
CA ILE A 96 8.73 -2.68 2.42
C ILE A 96 7.80 -3.12 3.53
N SER A 97 8.42 -3.55 4.62
CA SER A 97 7.80 -3.78 5.92
C SER A 97 8.52 -2.94 6.96
N LEU A 98 7.81 -2.56 8.02
CA LEU A 98 8.28 -1.63 9.04
C LEU A 98 8.18 -2.26 10.42
N SER A 99 9.18 -2.03 11.27
CA SER A 99 9.18 -2.55 12.63
C SER A 99 10.01 -1.74 13.59
N THR A 100 9.66 -1.83 14.87
CA THR A 100 10.46 -1.31 15.99
C THR A 100 11.60 -2.24 16.39
N ASP A 101 11.58 -3.48 15.92
CA ASP A 101 12.62 -4.47 16.18
C ASP A 101 13.73 -4.34 15.11
N PRO A 102 14.97 -3.95 15.49
CA PRO A 102 16.10 -3.79 14.55
C PRO A 102 16.56 -5.10 13.94
N ASP A 103 16.35 -6.21 14.65
CA ASP A 103 16.88 -7.53 14.31
C ASP A 103 15.80 -8.42 13.69
N LEU A 104 14.58 -7.88 13.56
CA LEU A 104 13.33 -8.53 13.15
C LEU A 104 13.54 -9.94 12.56
N PRO A 105 13.65 -10.96 13.43
CA PRO A 105 14.23 -12.23 13.05
C PRO A 105 13.12 -13.23 12.77
N TRP A 106 12.27 -13.02 11.75
CA TRP A 106 11.04 -13.81 11.55
C TRP A 106 9.98 -13.47 12.60
N ARG A 107 8.90 -12.77 12.21
CA ARG A 107 7.66 -12.97 12.97
C ARG A 107 7.19 -14.38 12.62
N ARG A 108 7.64 -15.39 13.37
CA ARG A 108 7.16 -16.79 13.26
C ARG A 108 5.63 -16.75 13.37
N ALA A 109 4.95 -16.64 12.24
CA ALA A 109 3.58 -17.10 12.09
C ALA A 109 3.77 -18.51 11.53
N PRO A 110 3.74 -19.56 12.37
CA PRO A 110 4.24 -20.87 11.98
C PRO A 110 3.45 -21.44 10.80
N HIS A 111 2.20 -20.99 10.58
CA HIS A 111 1.35 -21.42 9.47
C HIS A 111 0.42 -20.29 9.00
N PRO A 112 0.04 -20.26 7.71
CA PRO A 112 -1.03 -19.39 7.22
C PRO A 112 -2.34 -19.68 7.97
N VAL A 113 -3.01 -18.64 8.42
CA VAL A 113 -4.31 -18.75 9.08
C VAL A 113 -5.40 -18.54 8.05
N GLU A 114 -6.31 -19.51 7.93
CA GLU A 114 -7.47 -19.40 7.04
C GLU A 114 -8.39 -18.26 7.51
N ALA A 115 -8.94 -17.52 6.56
CA ALA A 115 -9.96 -16.51 6.77
C ALA A 115 -11.30 -17.10 6.30
N PRO A 116 -12.16 -17.60 7.23
CA PRO A 116 -13.44 -18.18 6.87
C PRO A 116 -14.32 -17.20 6.09
N LEU A 117 -15.07 -17.69 5.11
CA LEU A 117 -15.96 -16.86 4.30
C LEU A 117 -16.96 -16.07 5.15
N SER A 118 -17.41 -16.64 6.27
CA SER A 118 -18.30 -15.97 7.24
C SER A 118 -17.63 -14.78 7.93
N GLU A 119 -16.36 -14.88 8.32
CA GLU A 119 -15.61 -13.76 8.90
C GLU A 119 -15.35 -12.67 7.86
N ILE A 120 -15.04 -13.05 6.62
CA ILE A 120 -14.90 -12.10 5.51
C ILE A 120 -16.21 -11.36 5.28
N ALA A 121 -17.35 -12.06 5.28
CA ALA A 121 -18.67 -11.47 5.17
C ALA A 121 -18.97 -10.51 6.34
N THR A 122 -18.72 -10.92 7.59
CA THR A 122 -18.88 -10.03 8.76
C THR A 122 -18.05 -8.76 8.61
N ARG A 123 -16.81 -8.88 8.11
CA ARG A 123 -15.93 -7.73 7.89
C ARG A 123 -16.43 -6.81 6.79
N LEU A 124 -16.89 -7.35 5.68
CA LEU A 124 -17.49 -6.56 4.59
C LEU A 124 -18.75 -5.82 5.07
N ALA A 125 -19.61 -6.48 5.84
CA ALA A 125 -20.78 -5.86 6.45
C ALA A 125 -20.39 -4.73 7.41
N ALA A 126 -19.38 -4.94 8.25
CA ALA A 126 -18.86 -3.92 9.16
C ALA A 126 -18.27 -2.71 8.42
N LEU A 127 -17.49 -2.92 7.35
CA LEU A 127 -16.98 -1.82 6.52
C LEU A 127 -18.10 -1.06 5.81
N ARG A 128 -19.14 -1.76 5.34
CA ARG A 128 -20.29 -1.15 4.67
C ARG A 128 -21.10 -0.27 5.61
N ASN A 129 -21.36 -0.77 6.82
CA ASN A 129 -22.13 -0.04 7.84
C ASN A 129 -21.31 1.06 8.51
N GLN A 130 -20.00 0.84 8.66
CA GLN A 130 -19.09 1.75 9.30
C GLN A 130 -17.78 1.86 8.49
N PRO A 131 -17.69 2.84 7.57
CA PRO A 131 -16.56 3.00 6.65
C PRO A 131 -15.18 3.19 7.30
N THR A 132 -15.11 3.34 8.63
CA THR A 132 -13.86 3.38 9.39
C THR A 132 -13.39 2.02 9.90
N SER A 133 -14.20 0.96 9.79
CA SER A 133 -13.95 -0.37 10.35
C SER A 133 -12.98 -1.21 9.50
N TRP A 134 -11.85 -0.64 9.06
CA TRP A 134 -10.97 -1.29 8.08
C TRP A 134 -10.27 -2.52 8.65
N LEU A 135 -10.09 -2.58 9.97
CA LEU A 135 -9.38 -3.64 10.68
C LEU A 135 -10.36 -4.57 11.42
N ASP A 136 -9.98 -5.83 11.56
CA ASP A 136 -10.69 -6.80 12.40
C ASP A 136 -9.97 -6.92 13.74
N GLN A 137 -10.72 -6.79 14.83
CA GLN A 137 -10.22 -6.88 16.21
C GLN A 137 -9.70 -8.29 16.56
N ARG A 138 -10.22 -9.34 15.89
CA ARG A 138 -9.89 -10.76 16.18
C ARG A 138 -8.64 -11.23 15.45
N ALA A 139 -8.46 -10.81 14.20
CA ALA A 139 -7.35 -11.25 13.35
C ALA A 139 -6.03 -10.50 13.59
N ARG A 140 -6.02 -9.48 14.47
CA ARG A 140 -4.91 -8.54 14.72
C ARG A 140 -4.09 -8.22 13.43
N PRO A 141 -4.74 -7.85 12.32
CA PRO A 141 -4.05 -7.64 11.06
C PRO A 141 -3.00 -6.53 11.22
N ARG A 142 -1.79 -6.79 10.73
CA ARG A 142 -0.67 -5.83 10.73
C ARG A 142 -0.41 -5.31 9.30
N PHE A 143 -1.47 -4.91 8.60
CA PHE A 143 -1.36 -4.34 7.26
C PHE A 143 -1.79 -2.87 7.28
N SER A 144 -1.28 -2.09 6.32
CA SER A 144 -1.79 -0.76 6.02
C SER A 144 -1.81 -0.54 4.51
N LEU A 145 -2.89 0.08 4.03
CA LEU A 145 -3.07 0.46 2.64
C LEU A 145 -3.59 1.89 2.59
N GLY A 146 -2.98 2.71 1.72
CA GLY A 146 -3.35 4.10 1.55
C GLY A 146 -4.74 4.33 0.96
N GLY A 147 -5.10 5.61 0.85
CA GLY A 147 -6.34 6.08 0.21
C GLY A 147 -7.51 6.29 1.18
N HIS A 148 -8.67 6.66 0.62
CA HIS A 148 -9.81 7.19 1.40
C HIS A 148 -10.96 6.20 1.63
N ARG A 149 -11.11 5.17 0.77
CA ARG A 149 -12.21 4.19 0.88
C ARG A 149 -11.82 2.99 1.72
N GLY A 150 -12.79 2.55 2.53
CA GLY A 150 -12.72 1.33 3.33
C GLY A 150 -12.37 0.11 2.51
N LYS A 151 -11.30 -0.57 2.90
CA LYS A 151 -10.82 -1.81 2.30
C LYS A 151 -9.97 -2.60 3.29
N PHE A 152 -9.77 -3.87 2.99
CA PHE A 152 -8.80 -4.72 3.67
C PHE A 152 -8.12 -5.64 2.66
N ALA A 153 -7.07 -6.32 3.08
CA ALA A 153 -6.32 -7.21 2.21
C ALA A 153 -6.34 -8.65 2.72
N LEU A 154 -6.36 -9.60 1.79
CA LEU A 154 -6.29 -11.03 2.07
C LEU A 154 -5.28 -11.70 1.13
N ARG A 155 -4.77 -12.85 1.57
CA ARG A 155 -4.04 -13.76 0.69
C ARG A 155 -5.01 -14.79 0.12
N ARG A 156 -4.96 -15.01 -1.20
CA ARG A 156 -5.64 -16.12 -1.87
C ARG A 156 -4.59 -17.14 -2.28
N ALA A 157 -4.67 -18.36 -1.78
CA ALA A 157 -3.74 -19.43 -2.10
C ALA A 157 -4.45 -20.78 -2.03
N SER A 158 -4.19 -21.65 -3.01
CA SER A 158 -4.78 -23.01 -3.08
C SER A 158 -6.31 -23.02 -2.90
N GLY A 159 -7.01 -22.09 -3.55
CA GLY A 159 -8.47 -21.96 -3.47
C GLY A 159 -9.02 -21.38 -2.16
N LYS A 160 -8.16 -21.01 -1.21
CA LYS A 160 -8.54 -20.51 0.12
C LYS A 160 -8.18 -19.05 0.33
N TRP A 161 -8.94 -18.40 1.21
CA TRP A 161 -8.61 -17.07 1.74
C TRP A 161 -7.85 -17.21 3.05
N LEU A 162 -6.81 -16.40 3.23
CA LEU A 162 -5.94 -16.44 4.39
C LEU A 162 -5.71 -15.02 4.91
N TRP A 163 -5.62 -14.88 6.23
CA TRP A 163 -5.22 -13.63 6.86
C TRP A 163 -3.76 -13.32 6.55
N PRO A 164 -3.43 -12.10 6.09
CA PRO A 164 -2.06 -11.78 5.72
C PRO A 164 -1.18 -11.65 6.97
N THR A 165 0.05 -12.12 6.83
CA THR A 165 1.10 -11.97 7.84
C THR A 165 2.35 -11.41 7.19
N TYR A 166 3.38 -11.16 7.99
CA TYR A 166 4.70 -10.80 7.49
C TYR A 166 5.23 -11.82 6.46
N GLU A 167 5.17 -13.12 6.75
CA GLU A 167 5.67 -14.17 5.84
C GLU A 167 4.70 -14.51 4.70
N HIS A 168 3.41 -14.34 4.94
CA HIS A 168 2.36 -14.62 3.97
C HIS A 168 1.64 -13.32 3.62
N PRO A 169 2.24 -12.45 2.78
CA PRO A 169 1.61 -11.18 2.43
C PRO A 169 0.28 -11.40 1.73
N SER A 170 -0.59 -10.41 1.85
CA SER A 170 -1.80 -10.34 1.04
C SER A 170 -1.47 -10.29 -0.44
N THR A 171 -2.44 -10.74 -1.23
CA THR A 171 -2.38 -10.83 -2.70
C THR A 171 -3.58 -10.15 -3.35
N HIS A 172 -4.61 -9.85 -2.56
CA HIS A 172 -5.84 -9.23 -3.05
C HIS A 172 -6.29 -8.15 -2.06
N ILE A 173 -6.93 -7.11 -2.60
CA ILE A 173 -7.61 -6.06 -1.86
C ILE A 173 -9.11 -6.25 -2.03
N LEU A 174 -9.84 -6.23 -0.91
CA LEU A 174 -11.28 -6.41 -0.85
C LEU A 174 -11.93 -5.10 -0.42
N ARG A 175 -12.98 -4.69 -1.15
CA ARG A 175 -13.80 -3.51 -0.86
C ARG A 175 -15.28 -3.85 -0.99
N PRO A 176 -16.16 -3.47 -0.04
CA PRO A 176 -17.61 -3.55 -0.24
C PRO A 176 -18.06 -2.72 -1.43
N THR A 177 -18.98 -3.24 -2.22
CA THR A 177 -19.47 -2.58 -3.44
C THR A 177 -20.90 -3.03 -3.77
N THR A 178 -21.50 -2.49 -4.83
CA THR A 178 -22.73 -3.00 -5.42
C THR A 178 -22.42 -3.69 -6.75
N SER A 179 -23.34 -4.50 -7.27
CA SER A 179 -23.15 -5.15 -8.58
C SER A 179 -22.96 -4.13 -9.70
N GLU A 180 -23.69 -3.01 -9.65
CA GLU A 180 -23.60 -1.92 -10.63
C GLU A 180 -22.24 -1.23 -10.59
N GLU A 181 -21.78 -0.81 -9.39
CA GLU A 181 -20.47 -0.19 -9.22
C GLU A 181 -19.33 -1.11 -9.67
N ALA A 182 -19.43 -2.40 -9.35
CA ALA A 182 -18.42 -3.39 -9.73
C ALA A 182 -18.40 -3.62 -11.23
N ALA A 183 -19.56 -3.78 -11.86
CA ALA A 183 -19.67 -3.98 -13.31
C ALA A 183 -19.07 -2.81 -14.09
N ALA A 184 -19.38 -1.57 -13.69
CA ALA A 184 -18.83 -0.38 -14.33
C ALA A 184 -17.29 -0.34 -14.24
N LEU A 185 -16.75 -0.54 -13.04
CA LEU A 185 -15.30 -0.51 -12.83
C LEU A 185 -14.57 -1.65 -13.56
N ILE A 186 -15.12 -2.87 -13.54
CA ILE A 186 -14.54 -4.01 -14.26
C ILE A 186 -14.53 -3.73 -15.77
N ALA A 187 -15.62 -3.18 -16.32
CA ALA A 187 -15.68 -2.81 -17.73
C ALA A 187 -14.64 -1.75 -18.12
N ASP A 188 -14.38 -0.77 -17.26
CA ASP A 188 -13.33 0.24 -17.48
C ASP A 188 -11.93 -0.37 -17.47
N LEU A 189 -11.64 -1.26 -16.51
CA LEU A 189 -10.37 -1.98 -16.44
C LEU A 189 -10.18 -2.91 -17.64
N ASP A 190 -11.24 -3.57 -18.09
CA ASP A 190 -11.21 -4.45 -19.26
C ASP A 190 -10.96 -3.68 -20.55
N ARG A 191 -11.58 -2.51 -20.69
CA ARG A 191 -11.31 -1.60 -21.80
C ARG A 191 -9.86 -1.14 -21.81
N ALA A 192 -9.32 -0.75 -20.64
CA ALA A 192 -7.91 -0.38 -20.53
C ALA A 192 -7.01 -1.53 -21.00
N ARG A 193 -7.28 -2.77 -20.57
CA ARG A 193 -6.51 -3.94 -21.02
C ARG A 193 -6.63 -4.19 -22.53
N ALA A 194 -7.80 -4.02 -23.12
CA ALA A 194 -8.01 -4.14 -24.55
C ALA A 194 -7.21 -3.08 -25.34
N ASP A 195 -7.04 -1.89 -24.77
CA ASP A 195 -6.26 -0.80 -25.33
C ASP A 195 -4.73 -0.94 -25.06
N GLY A 196 -4.28 -2.11 -24.57
CA GLY A 196 -2.86 -2.40 -24.33
C GLY A 196 -2.33 -1.92 -22.98
N ILE A 197 -3.22 -1.55 -22.06
CA ILE A 197 -2.86 -0.93 -20.80
C ILE A 197 -3.00 -1.94 -19.67
N PRO A 198 -1.92 -2.29 -18.96
CA PRO A 198 -1.99 -3.09 -17.76
C PRO A 198 -2.91 -2.45 -16.73
N ALA A 199 -3.97 -3.17 -16.45
CA ALA A 199 -4.89 -2.86 -15.38
C ALA A 199 -4.97 -4.07 -14.45
N THR A 200 -5.20 -3.82 -13.17
CA THR A 200 -5.29 -4.93 -12.21
C THR A 200 -6.52 -5.80 -12.49
N ARG A 201 -6.34 -7.11 -12.38
CA ARG A 201 -7.47 -8.04 -12.49
C ARG A 201 -8.39 -7.84 -11.30
N THR A 202 -9.66 -7.67 -11.60
CA THR A 202 -10.68 -7.35 -10.62
C THR A 202 -11.92 -8.16 -10.91
N GLU A 203 -12.51 -8.73 -9.87
CA GLU A 203 -13.73 -9.53 -9.96
C GLU A 203 -14.74 -9.10 -8.89
N LEU A 204 -16.02 -9.35 -9.16
CA LEU A 204 -17.10 -9.24 -8.17
C LEU A 204 -17.28 -10.61 -7.52
N VAL A 205 -17.07 -10.69 -6.20
CA VAL A 205 -17.20 -11.93 -5.43
C VAL A 205 -18.23 -11.76 -4.32
N GLY A 206 -19.14 -12.73 -4.19
CA GLY A 206 -20.10 -12.79 -3.11
C GLY A 206 -19.54 -13.54 -1.90
N PHE A 207 -19.53 -12.88 -0.73
CA PHE A 207 -19.25 -13.51 0.55
C PHE A 207 -20.56 -13.58 1.35
N GLY A 208 -21.32 -14.65 1.16
CA GLY A 208 -22.72 -14.70 1.60
C GLY A 208 -23.54 -13.57 0.97
N ALA A 209 -24.22 -12.76 1.79
CA ALA A 209 -24.99 -11.60 1.34
C ALA A 209 -24.14 -10.32 1.09
N GLN A 210 -22.81 -10.43 1.15
CA GLN A 210 -21.90 -9.29 1.06
C GLN A 210 -21.12 -9.31 -0.27
N PRO A 211 -21.54 -8.53 -1.28
CA PRO A 211 -20.76 -8.36 -2.50
C PRO A 211 -19.48 -7.56 -2.21
N ALA A 212 -18.37 -8.01 -2.76
CA ALA A 212 -17.09 -7.34 -2.69
C ALA A 212 -16.43 -7.26 -4.06
N LEU A 213 -15.83 -6.11 -4.32
CA LEU A 213 -14.83 -5.97 -5.36
C LEU A 213 -13.52 -6.58 -4.84
N VAL A 214 -12.98 -7.54 -5.57
CA VAL A 214 -11.74 -8.24 -5.24
C VAL A 214 -10.73 -7.93 -6.33
N ALA A 215 -9.70 -7.15 -5.99
CA ALA A 215 -8.66 -6.74 -6.91
C ALA A 215 -7.33 -7.44 -6.58
N GLU A 216 -6.67 -8.00 -7.60
CA GLU A 216 -5.32 -8.52 -7.46
C GLU A 216 -4.34 -7.39 -7.10
N ARG A 217 -3.36 -7.71 -6.27
CA ARG A 217 -2.28 -6.81 -5.92
C ARG A 217 -1.17 -6.89 -6.96
N TRP A 218 -0.99 -5.82 -7.72
CA TRP A 218 0.05 -5.71 -8.74
C TRP A 218 1.47 -5.68 -8.16
N ASP A 219 1.62 -5.29 -6.89
CA ASP A 219 2.88 -5.33 -6.15
C ASP A 219 3.16 -6.71 -5.53
N ARG A 220 2.52 -7.76 -6.05
CA ARG A 220 2.66 -9.15 -5.62
C ARG A 220 2.76 -10.08 -6.82
N VAL A 221 3.81 -10.91 -6.90
CA VAL A 221 3.97 -11.94 -7.95
C VAL A 221 4.29 -13.28 -7.31
N GLY A 222 3.50 -14.31 -7.63
CA GLY A 222 3.63 -15.63 -6.99
C GLY A 222 3.50 -15.56 -5.46
N GLY A 223 2.76 -14.57 -4.95
CA GLY A 223 2.63 -14.31 -3.51
C GLY A 223 3.88 -13.72 -2.84
N ARG A 224 4.90 -13.30 -3.61
CA ARG A 224 6.07 -12.55 -3.14
C ARG A 224 5.86 -11.06 -3.36
N ARG A 225 6.45 -10.22 -2.51
CA ARG A 225 6.35 -8.75 -2.64
C ARG A 225 7.29 -8.22 -3.72
N ILE A 226 6.83 -7.24 -4.48
CA ILE A 226 7.64 -6.44 -5.41
C ILE A 226 7.73 -5.02 -4.87
N HIS A 227 8.92 -4.41 -4.96
CA HIS A 227 9.08 -3.03 -4.53
C HIS A 227 8.30 -2.11 -5.46
N ALA A 228 7.54 -1.22 -4.86
CA ALA A 228 6.63 -0.35 -5.55
C ALA A 228 6.27 0.84 -4.67
N GLU A 229 5.95 1.95 -5.31
CA GLU A 229 5.47 3.16 -4.67
C GLU A 229 4.46 3.89 -5.55
N THR A 230 3.71 4.81 -4.95
CA THR A 230 2.81 5.72 -5.69
C THR A 230 3.60 6.89 -6.29
N ILE A 231 3.07 7.56 -7.32
CA ILE A 231 3.67 8.81 -7.84
C ILE A 231 3.87 9.82 -6.73
N ARG A 232 2.87 9.94 -5.86
CA ARG A 232 2.89 10.84 -4.72
C ARG A 232 4.10 10.59 -3.82
N GLN A 233 4.39 9.32 -3.52
CA GLN A 233 5.60 8.95 -2.78
C GLN A 233 6.89 9.23 -3.58
N ALA A 234 6.89 8.93 -4.88
CA ALA A 234 8.04 9.19 -5.75
C ALA A 234 8.38 10.68 -5.88
N LEU A 235 7.36 11.54 -5.84
CA LEU A 235 7.49 13.00 -5.83
C LEU A 235 7.74 13.59 -4.44
N GLY A 236 7.67 12.78 -3.37
CA GLY A 236 7.87 13.25 -2.00
C GLY A 236 6.71 14.09 -1.45
N LEU A 237 5.51 13.95 -2.04
CA LEU A 237 4.31 14.68 -1.70
C LEU A 237 3.50 13.97 -0.61
N ARG A 238 2.89 14.75 0.28
CA ARG A 238 1.96 14.28 1.32
C ARG A 238 0.61 13.87 0.73
N PRO A 239 -0.22 13.12 1.48
CA PRO A 239 -1.49 12.60 0.99
C PRO A 239 -2.50 13.65 0.50
N ASP A 240 -2.44 14.86 1.02
CA ASP A 240 -3.35 15.98 0.77
C ASP A 240 -2.86 16.96 -0.31
N GLU A 241 -1.59 16.90 -0.69
CA GLU A 241 -1.03 17.74 -1.75
C GLU A 241 -1.56 17.33 -3.13
N ALA A 242 -1.63 18.23 -4.11
CA ALA A 242 -2.00 17.85 -5.47
C ALA A 242 -0.84 17.12 -6.16
N VAL A 243 -1.13 16.23 -7.12
CA VAL A 243 -0.11 15.71 -8.04
C VAL A 243 -0.27 16.47 -9.34
N GLU A 244 0.71 17.32 -9.66
CA GLU A 244 0.66 18.12 -10.88
C GLU A 244 1.14 17.29 -12.09
N PRO A 245 0.43 17.36 -13.23
CA PRO A 245 0.80 16.68 -14.47
C PRO A 245 2.27 16.90 -14.89
N GLY A 246 2.77 18.13 -14.72
CA GLY A 246 4.16 18.51 -15.04
C GLY A 246 5.18 17.76 -14.18
N ASP A 247 4.94 17.63 -12.88
CA ASP A 247 5.85 16.91 -11.97
C ASP A 247 6.00 15.44 -12.36
N VAL A 248 4.92 14.84 -12.88
CA VAL A 248 4.97 13.45 -13.33
C VAL A 248 5.74 13.28 -14.63
N CYS A 249 5.65 14.26 -15.54
CA CYS A 249 6.52 14.30 -16.72
C CYS A 249 7.99 14.33 -16.32
N ASP A 250 8.33 15.23 -15.40
CA ASP A 250 9.70 15.42 -14.94
C ASP A 250 10.22 14.17 -14.22
N LEU A 251 9.37 13.50 -13.44
CA LEU A 251 9.69 12.18 -12.87
C LEU A 251 10.03 11.16 -13.98
N PHE A 252 9.23 11.10 -15.04
CA PHE A 252 9.40 10.11 -16.10
C PHE A 252 10.65 10.36 -16.94
N LEU A 253 10.91 11.64 -17.25
CA LEU A 253 12.13 12.06 -17.93
C LEU A 253 13.38 11.71 -17.10
N ARG A 254 13.36 11.98 -15.79
CA ARG A 254 14.45 11.61 -14.87
C ARG A 254 14.73 10.10 -14.82
N LEU A 255 13.68 9.29 -14.96
CA LEU A 255 13.78 7.84 -14.99
C LEU A 255 14.13 7.28 -16.38
N GLY A 256 14.31 8.14 -17.40
CA GLY A 256 14.64 7.72 -18.76
C GLY A 256 13.48 7.02 -19.48
N LEU A 257 12.24 7.24 -19.05
CA LEU A 257 11.07 6.50 -19.50
C LEU A 257 10.44 7.02 -20.81
N GLY A 258 11.12 7.90 -21.55
CA GLY A 258 10.63 8.46 -22.82
C GLY A 258 9.44 9.43 -22.66
N ARG A 259 9.02 10.05 -23.78
CA ARG A 259 8.02 11.15 -23.78
C ARG A 259 6.74 10.75 -23.02
N PRO A 260 6.28 11.57 -22.06
CA PRO A 260 4.99 11.35 -21.41
C PRO A 260 3.86 11.36 -22.46
N PRO A 261 2.76 10.62 -22.23
CA PRO A 261 1.58 10.72 -23.09
C PRO A 261 1.10 12.17 -23.14
N ALA A 262 0.64 12.64 -24.29
CA ALA A 262 0.25 14.04 -24.51
C ALA A 262 -0.86 14.55 -23.57
N ASP A 263 -1.62 13.66 -22.92
CA ASP A 263 -2.77 13.97 -22.06
C ASP A 263 -2.58 13.46 -20.62
N LEU A 264 -1.76 14.15 -19.84
CA LEU A 264 -1.42 13.78 -18.46
C LEU A 264 -2.57 13.97 -17.46
N ASP A 265 -3.53 14.85 -17.76
CA ASP A 265 -4.67 15.19 -16.89
C ASP A 265 -5.65 14.03 -16.68
N ARG A 266 -5.39 12.87 -17.29
CA ARG A 266 -6.29 11.71 -17.35
C ARG A 266 -5.67 10.41 -16.80
N ILE A 267 -4.50 10.49 -16.14
CA ILE A 267 -3.62 9.33 -15.86
C ILE A 267 -3.56 8.97 -14.37
N ALA A 268 -3.60 7.67 -14.05
CA ALA A 268 -3.12 7.11 -12.79
C ALA A 268 -1.86 6.29 -13.06
N PHE A 269 -0.74 6.65 -12.43
CA PHE A 269 0.55 6.02 -12.69
C PHE A 269 0.92 4.93 -11.66
N LEU A 270 1.69 3.94 -12.12
CA LEU A 270 2.20 2.82 -11.33
C LEU A 270 3.71 2.71 -11.55
N LEU A 271 4.49 2.75 -10.47
CA LEU A 271 5.89 2.34 -10.47
C LEU A 271 5.95 0.87 -10.06
N ALA A 272 6.21 -0.03 -11.03
CA ALA A 272 6.44 -1.45 -10.80
C ALA A 272 7.64 -1.93 -11.64
N GLY A 273 8.86 -1.68 -11.18
CA GLY A 273 10.08 -2.10 -11.89
C GLY A 273 10.24 -1.49 -13.29
N GLU A 274 11.00 -2.15 -14.19
CA GLU A 274 11.42 -1.65 -15.52
C GLU A 274 10.30 -1.42 -16.56
N ARG A 275 9.02 -1.40 -16.16
CA ARG A 275 7.90 -1.22 -17.09
C ARG A 275 6.92 -0.18 -16.58
N VAL A 276 6.82 0.90 -17.35
CA VAL A 276 5.86 1.99 -17.20
C VAL A 276 4.73 1.71 -18.16
N VAL A 277 3.48 1.79 -17.70
CA VAL A 277 2.38 1.81 -18.65
C VAL A 277 1.33 2.85 -18.31
N VAL A 278 0.74 3.35 -19.40
CA VAL A 278 -0.05 4.56 -19.60
C VAL A 278 -1.50 4.16 -19.83
N ALA A 279 -2.48 4.84 -19.22
CA ALA A 279 -3.90 4.68 -19.56
C ALA A 279 -4.60 6.03 -19.79
N PRO A 280 -5.36 6.23 -20.88
CA PRO A 280 -6.25 7.37 -21.03
C PRO A 280 -7.59 7.13 -20.32
N ARG A 281 -8.14 8.16 -19.67
CA ARG A 281 -9.60 8.26 -19.48
C ARG A 281 -10.23 8.76 -20.78
N ARG A 282 -11.32 8.13 -21.22
CA ARG A 282 -12.21 8.75 -22.22
C ARG A 282 -12.90 9.96 -21.60
#